data_AF-A0A5R9GRL5-F1
#
_entry.id   AF-A0A5R9GRL5-F1
#
_cell.length_a   1.000
_cell.length_b   1.000
_cell.length_c   1.000
_cell.angle_alpha   90.00
_cell.angle_beta   90.00
_cell.angle_gamma   90.00
#
_symmetry.space_group_name_H-M   'P 1'
#
loop_
_entity.id
_entity.type
_entity.pdbx_description
1 polymer ?
#
loop_
_entity_poly.entity_id
_entity_poly.type
_entity_poly.pdbx_seq_one_letter_code
_entity_poly.pdbx_strand_id
1 'polypeptide(L)'
;MRLIFVLTLLLLSFSAHAAGGLSVDASFDLTGDGIVDAADWAKMSEDARRRYADQTISALGEDPDAMLDDHVTRGQRYLQGLRSVYE
;
A
#
# COMPACT_ATOMS: atom_id res chain seq x y z
N MET A 1 19.94 34.39 37.10
CA MET A 1 20.59 33.07 36.87
C MET A 1 19.45 32.07 36.66
N ARG A 2 19.00 31.84 35.42
CA ARG A 2 19.46 30.83 34.44
C ARG A 2 19.32 29.40 34.98
N LEU A 3 18.70 28.52 34.17
CA LEU A 3 18.32 27.10 34.34
C LEU A 3 16.79 26.95 34.54
N ILE A 4 15.95 26.39 33.66
CA ILE A 4 16.13 25.55 32.46
C ILE A 4 14.99 25.89 31.50
N PHE A 5 15.30 26.64 30.44
CA PHE A 5 14.63 26.48 29.15
C PHE A 5 15.29 25.27 28.52
N VAL A 6 14.59 24.13 28.40
CA VAL A 6 14.69 23.08 27.36
C VAL A 6 13.80 21.93 27.86
N LEU A 7 12.50 22.01 27.55
CA LEU A 7 11.72 20.79 27.31
C LEU A 7 10.91 21.01 26.03
N THR A 8 11.62 21.53 25.04
CA THR A 8 11.18 21.56 23.65
C THR A 8 11.45 20.17 23.08
N LEU A 9 10.48 19.65 22.34
CA LEU A 9 10.71 18.75 21.21
C LEU A 9 10.96 17.27 21.51
N LEU A 10 9.94 16.50 21.90
CA LEU A 10 10.03 15.03 21.75
C LEU A 10 8.71 14.29 21.55
N LEU A 11 7.74 14.86 20.84
CA LEU A 11 6.51 14.14 20.46
C LEU A 11 6.04 14.42 19.02
N LEU A 12 6.97 14.73 18.10
CA LEU A 12 6.69 14.88 16.67
C LEU A 12 7.31 13.74 15.85
N SER A 13 6.94 12.51 16.19
CA SER A 13 7.19 11.37 15.31
C SER A 13 5.99 10.43 15.36
N PHE A 14 4.80 10.98 15.10
CA PHE A 14 3.69 10.14 14.68
C PHE A 14 4.02 9.63 13.27
N SER A 15 4.38 8.37 13.24
CA SER A 15 4.76 7.57 12.08
C SER A 15 3.88 7.84 10.88
N ALA A 16 4.47 8.38 9.81
CA ALA A 16 3.88 8.51 8.48
C ALA A 16 3.76 7.15 7.76
N HIS A 17 3.29 6.11 8.45
CA HIS A 17 3.12 4.76 7.90
C HIS A 17 1.83 4.59 7.08
N ALA A 18 1.04 5.65 6.89
CA ALA A 18 -0.14 5.65 6.01
C ALA A 18 0.16 6.21 4.60
N ALA A 19 1.35 6.80 4.38
CA ALA A 19 1.70 7.40 3.09
C ALA A 19 2.03 6.35 2.00
N GLY A 20 2.39 5.13 2.40
CA GLY A 20 2.73 4.05 1.47
C GLY A 20 1.59 3.69 0.52
N GLY A 21 0.41 3.36 1.06
CA GLY A 21 -0.76 2.98 0.25
C GLY A 21 -1.23 4.09 -0.70
N LEU A 22 -1.30 5.33 -0.20
CA LEU A 22 -1.69 6.50 -1.01
C LEU A 22 -0.71 6.77 -2.17
N SER A 23 0.58 6.42 -2.01
CA SER A 23 1.56 6.57 -3.09
C SER A 23 1.44 5.51 -4.18
N VAL A 24 1.00 4.30 -3.81
CA VAL A 24 0.77 3.21 -4.77
C VAL A 24 -0.47 3.53 -5.60
N ASP A 25 -1.60 3.88 -4.96
CA ASP A 25 -2.85 4.17 -5.66
C ASP A 25 -2.67 5.23 -6.76
N ALA A 26 -1.89 6.29 -6.50
CA ALA A 26 -1.60 7.34 -7.49
C ALA A 26 -0.93 6.82 -8.78
N SER A 27 -0.20 5.71 -8.74
CA SER A 27 0.44 5.11 -9.92
C SER A 27 -0.49 4.19 -10.72
N PHE A 28 -1.63 3.83 -10.12
CA PHE A 28 -2.58 2.86 -10.64
C PHE A 28 -4.00 3.43 -10.81
N ASP A 29 -4.23 4.68 -10.43
CA ASP A 29 -5.42 5.46 -10.75
C ASP A 29 -5.45 5.82 -12.25
N LEU A 30 -6.31 5.12 -12.99
CA LEU A 30 -6.53 5.25 -14.42
C LEU A 30 -7.78 6.07 -14.75
N THR A 31 -8.48 6.59 -13.74
CA THR A 31 -9.67 7.43 -13.87
C THR A 31 -9.41 8.88 -13.43
N GLY A 32 -8.37 9.11 -12.63
CA GLY A 32 -7.95 10.41 -12.12
C GLY A 32 -8.77 10.89 -10.92
N ASP A 33 -9.42 9.99 -10.18
CA ASP A 33 -10.24 10.33 -9.02
C ASP A 33 -9.50 10.23 -7.68
N GLY A 34 -8.24 9.79 -7.71
CA GLY A 34 -7.33 9.72 -6.58
C GLY A 34 -7.42 8.44 -5.76
N ILE A 35 -8.19 7.45 -6.20
CA ILE A 35 -8.24 6.12 -5.59
C ILE A 35 -8.10 5.04 -6.67
N VAL A 36 -7.91 3.78 -6.24
CA VAL A 36 -8.05 2.63 -7.14
C VAL A 36 -9.37 1.95 -6.84
N ASP A 37 -10.30 2.05 -7.78
CA ASP A 37 -11.63 1.45 -7.66
C ASP A 37 -11.92 0.42 -8.77
N ALA A 38 -13.18 -0.01 -8.87
CA ALA A 38 -13.61 -0.98 -9.88
C ALA A 38 -13.41 -0.50 -11.32
N ALA A 39 -13.52 0.81 -11.59
CA ALA A 39 -13.32 1.39 -12.90
C ALA A 39 -11.85 1.40 -13.30
N ASP A 40 -10.93 1.64 -12.36
CA ASP A 40 -9.49 1.46 -12.59
C ASP A 40 -9.15 -0.01 -12.82
N TRP A 41 -9.66 -0.90 -11.96
CA TRP A 41 -9.43 -2.33 -12.05
C TRP A 41 -9.83 -2.92 -13.40
N ALA A 42 -10.97 -2.47 -13.95
CA ALA A 42 -11.46 -2.88 -15.25
C ALA A 42 -10.54 -2.43 -16.41
N LYS A 43 -9.79 -1.34 -16.22
CA LYS A 43 -8.83 -0.82 -17.20
C LYS A 43 -7.42 -1.41 -17.04
N MET A 44 -7.10 -1.99 -15.88
CA MET A 44 -5.79 -2.60 -15.64
C MET A 44 -5.60 -3.90 -16.44
N SER A 45 -4.42 -4.06 -17.03
CA SER A 45 -3.99 -5.37 -17.53
C SER A 45 -3.68 -6.33 -16.37
N GLU A 46 -3.64 -7.62 -16.65
CA GLU A 46 -3.28 -8.64 -15.67
C GLU A 46 -1.92 -8.38 -15.00
N ASP A 47 -0.92 -7.95 -15.78
CA ASP A 47 0.40 -7.57 -15.26
C ASP A 47 0.35 -6.31 -14.38
N ALA A 48 -0.55 -5.37 -14.67
CA ALA A 48 -0.75 -4.19 -13.84
C ALA A 48 -1.41 -4.55 -12.51
N ARG A 49 -2.41 -5.44 -12.53
CA ARG A 49 -3.06 -5.94 -11.31
C ARG A 49 -2.08 -6.67 -10.40
N ARG A 50 -1.20 -7.51 -10.96
CA ARG A 50 -0.13 -8.16 -10.19
C ARG A 50 0.83 -7.14 -9.58
N ARG A 51 1.31 -6.18 -10.38
CA ARG A 51 2.21 -5.12 -9.88
C ARG A 51 1.55 -4.26 -8.80
N TYR A 52 0.27 -3.94 -8.94
CA TYR A 52 -0.49 -3.20 -7.94
C TYR A 52 -0.53 -3.98 -6.62
N ALA A 53 -0.84 -5.28 -6.66
CA ALA A 53 -0.84 -6.13 -5.49
C ALA A 53 0.54 -6.19 -4.79
N ASP A 54 1.60 -6.44 -5.55
CA ASP A 54 2.96 -6.58 -5.00
C ASP A 54 3.47 -5.25 -4.40
N GLN A 55 3.22 -4.12 -5.09
CA GLN A 55 3.58 -2.79 -4.59
C GLN A 55 2.76 -2.39 -3.36
N THR A 56 1.48 -2.76 -3.31
CA THR A 56 0.64 -2.50 -2.13
C THR A 56 1.17 -3.24 -0.91
N ILE A 57 1.50 -4.53 -1.05
CA ILE A 57 2.10 -5.32 0.04
C ILE A 57 3.46 -4.73 0.46
N SER A 58 4.29 -4.36 -0.51
CA SER A 58 5.59 -3.71 -0.24
C SER A 58 5.43 -2.39 0.51
N ALA A 59 4.44 -1.57 0.14
CA ALA A 59 4.15 -0.29 0.77
C ALA A 59 3.60 -0.43 2.20
N LEU A 60 3.02 -1.57 2.54
CA LEU A 60 2.65 -1.93 3.91
C LEU A 60 3.85 -2.42 4.75
N GLY A 61 5.05 -2.48 4.17
CA GLY A 61 6.27 -2.94 4.83
C GLY A 61 6.39 -4.47 4.87
N GLU A 62 5.63 -5.18 4.05
CA GLU A 62 5.64 -6.64 3.97
C GLU A 62 6.31 -7.12 2.68
N ASP A 63 6.85 -8.33 2.68
CA ASP A 63 7.46 -8.94 1.50
C ASP A 63 6.37 -9.62 0.63
N PRO A 64 6.15 -9.17 -0.62
CA PRO A 64 5.16 -9.78 -1.52
C PRO A 64 5.52 -11.20 -1.94
N ASP A 65 6.80 -11.58 -1.90
CA ASP A 65 7.28 -12.91 -2.27
C ASP A 65 7.30 -13.89 -1.08
N ALA A 66 6.96 -13.42 0.12
CA ALA A 66 6.87 -14.27 1.30
C ALA A 66 5.85 -15.40 1.08
N MET A 67 6.31 -16.64 1.20
CA MET A 67 5.48 -17.85 1.09
C MET A 67 4.54 -18.00 2.29
N LEU A 68 3.28 -18.28 2.02
CA LEU A 68 2.24 -18.59 3.01
C LEU A 68 1.92 -20.10 3.03
N ASP A 69 1.13 -20.52 4.02
CA ASP A 69 0.82 -21.94 4.33
C ASP A 69 0.24 -22.73 3.13
N ASP A 70 -0.41 -22.04 2.16
CA ASP A 70 -1.02 -22.62 0.96
C ASP A 70 -0.11 -22.65 -0.28
N HIS A 71 1.21 -22.49 -0.10
CA HIS A 71 2.17 -22.42 -1.20
C HIS A 71 1.93 -21.26 -2.19
N VAL A 72 1.24 -20.21 -1.74
CA VAL A 72 1.07 -18.96 -2.48
C VAL A 72 1.91 -17.87 -1.83
N THR A 73 2.40 -16.92 -2.62
CA THR A 73 3.06 -15.75 -2.06
C THR A 73 2.03 -14.79 -1.47
N ARG A 74 2.48 -13.92 -0.57
CA ARG A 74 1.65 -12.88 0.03
C ARG A 74 1.02 -11.96 -1.02
N GLY A 75 1.79 -11.54 -2.03
CA GLY A 75 1.30 -10.76 -3.17
C GLY A 75 0.22 -11.50 -3.97
N GLN A 76 0.42 -12.81 -4.21
CA GLN A 76 -0.60 -13.65 -4.87
C GLN A 76 -1.89 -13.76 -4.05
N ARG A 77 -1.78 -13.96 -2.73
CA ARG A 77 -2.94 -14.05 -1.84
C ARG A 77 -3.73 -12.74 -1.81
N TYR A 78 -3.03 -11.62 -1.82
CA TYR A 78 -3.64 -10.29 -1.89
C TYR A 78 -4.33 -10.06 -3.24
N LEU A 79 -3.67 -10.41 -4.35
CA LEU A 79 -4.26 -10.34 -5.70
C LEU A 79 -5.54 -11.17 -5.82
N GLN A 80 -5.59 -12.37 -5.23
CA GLN A 80 -6.80 -13.18 -5.16
C GLN A 80 -7.92 -12.48 -4.39
N GLY A 81 -7.58 -11.78 -3.29
CA GLY A 81 -8.53 -10.96 -2.55
C GLY A 81 -9.11 -9.84 -3.41
N LEU A 82 -8.26 -9.08 -4.11
CA LEU A 82 -8.70 -8.03 -5.02
C LEU A 82 -9.64 -8.55 -6.11
N ARG A 83 -9.32 -9.70 -6.73
CA ARG A 83 -10.20 -10.36 -7.71
C ARG A 83 -11.57 -10.68 -7.12
N SER A 84 -11.63 -11.23 -5.92
CA SER A 84 -12.91 -11.57 -5.29
C SER A 84 -13.82 -10.37 -5.00
N VAL A 85 -13.27 -9.15 -5.01
CA VAL A 85 -14.02 -7.91 -4.79
C VAL A 85 -14.44 -7.27 -6.12
N TYR A 86 -13.58 -7.34 -7.14
CA TYR A 86 -13.78 -6.63 -8.41
C TYR A 86 -14.22 -7.52 -9.59
N GLU A 87 -14.26 -8.85 -9.43
CA GLU A 87 -14.69 -9.84 -10.42
C GLU A 87 -15.80 -10.74 -9.87
#